data_AF-A0A9X3WFV5-F1
#
_entry.id   AF-A0A9X3WFV5-F1
#
_cell.length_a   1.000
_cell.length_b   1.000
_cell.length_c   1.000
_cell.angle_alpha   90.00
_cell.angle_beta   90.00
_cell.angle_gamma   90.00
#
_symmetry.space_group_name_H-M   'P 1'
#
loop_
_entity.id
_entity.type
_entity.pdbx_description
1 polymer ?
#
loop_
_entity_poly.entity_id
_entity_poly.type
_entity_poly.pdbx_seq_one_letter_code
_entity_poly.pdbx_strand_id
1 'polypeptide(L)'
;MVQIGKEIFGDHVSQLVTIVVSLSLAIVAQKLSGDIANMSFITFIMDGYGLMDSNPEVGFFSNILLPFVMYFLSCALLLWIGICNLVTCNDERDKSNVVLKAILGYLQLIMFGMLLVMSGTLFAYFMLLIFTALILTLILDYAASYTDMEKST
;
A
#
# COMPACT_ATOMS: atom_id res chain seq x y z
N MET A 1 1.55 14.37 12.40
CA MET A 1 1.70 13.90 11.00
C MET A 1 1.73 15.07 10.01
N VAL A 2 0.64 15.84 9.87
CA VAL A 2 0.57 16.94 8.90
C VAL A 2 1.64 18.03 9.12
N GLN A 3 1.97 18.34 10.37
CA GLN A 3 3.00 19.34 10.72
C GLN A 3 4.42 18.90 10.31
N ILE A 4 4.73 17.59 10.48
CA ILE A 4 5.98 16.98 9.99
C ILE A 4 6.00 16.99 8.46
N GLY A 5 4.87 16.66 7.82
CA GLY A 5 4.75 16.74 6.36
C GLY A 5 4.88 18.17 5.84
N LYS A 6 4.43 19.19 6.58
CA LYS A 6 4.62 20.60 6.21
C LYS A 6 6.10 21.00 6.20
N GLU A 7 6.90 20.46 7.12
CA GLU A 7 8.34 20.71 7.19
C GLU A 7 9.10 20.00 6.06
N ILE A 8 8.77 18.73 5.81
CA ILE A 8 9.41 17.90 4.77
C ILE A 8 9.01 18.33 3.36
N PHE A 9 7.72 18.60 3.14
CA PHE A 9 7.15 18.98 1.84
C PHE A 9 7.00 20.48 1.68
N GLY A 10 7.65 21.29 2.52
CA GLY A 10 7.75 22.73 2.32
C GLY A 10 8.51 23.06 1.03
N ASP A 11 9.50 22.25 0.69
CA ASP A 11 10.33 22.38 -0.51
C ASP A 11 9.77 21.55 -1.69
N HIS A 12 9.70 22.17 -2.87
CA HIS A 12 9.33 21.55 -4.13
C HIS A 12 10.26 20.40 -4.52
N VAL A 13 11.54 20.44 -4.13
CA VAL A 13 12.51 19.36 -4.42
C VAL A 13 12.13 18.08 -3.67
N SER A 14 11.88 18.17 -2.36
CA SER A 14 11.45 17.04 -1.54
C SER A 14 10.15 16.42 -2.04
N GLN A 15 9.23 17.27 -2.51
CA GLN A 15 7.99 16.81 -3.13
C GLN A 15 8.24 16.01 -4.41
N LEU A 16 9.05 16.55 -5.32
CA LEU A 16 9.41 15.90 -6.58
C LEU A 16 10.10 14.56 -6.33
N VAL A 17 11.07 14.51 -5.42
CA VAL A 17 11.78 13.28 -5.05
C VAL A 17 10.79 12.24 -4.52
N THR A 18 9.87 12.63 -3.66
CA THR A 18 8.88 11.71 -3.08
C THR A 18 7.92 11.18 -4.14
N ILE A 19 7.50 12.00 -5.11
CA ILE A 19 6.71 11.56 -6.27
C ILE A 19 7.50 10.52 -7.08
N VAL A 20 8.76 10.81 -7.42
CA VAL A 20 9.63 9.91 -8.21
C VAL A 20 9.85 8.59 -7.50
N VAL A 21 10.13 8.62 -6.19
CA VAL A 21 10.30 7.41 -5.37
C VAL A 21 9.00 6.61 -5.32
N SER A 22 7.86 7.26 -5.09
CA SER A 22 6.56 6.59 -5.05
C SER A 22 6.22 5.91 -6.38
N LEU A 23 6.44 6.60 -7.50
CA LEU A 23 6.25 6.03 -8.83
C LEU A 23 7.18 4.85 -9.09
N SER A 24 8.46 4.99 -8.73
CA SER A 24 9.45 3.91 -8.90
C SER A 24 9.05 2.67 -8.10
N LEU A 25 8.60 2.84 -6.85
CA LEU A 25 8.08 1.76 -6.03
C LEU A 25 6.87 1.06 -6.67
N ALA A 26 5.92 1.83 -7.21
CA ALA A 26 4.74 1.27 -7.86
C ALA A 26 5.11 0.49 -9.13
N ILE A 27 6.00 1.02 -9.96
CA ILE A 27 6.46 0.34 -11.19
C ILE A 27 7.21 -0.95 -10.85
N VAL A 28 8.12 -0.91 -9.88
CA VAL A 28 8.87 -2.10 -9.45
C VAL A 28 7.93 -3.13 -8.83
N ALA A 29 6.96 -2.72 -8.02
CA ALA A 29 5.93 -3.61 -7.49
C ALA A 29 5.11 -4.27 -8.62
N GLN A 30 4.72 -3.51 -9.64
CA GLN A 30 4.00 -4.07 -10.79
C GLN A 30 4.86 -5.05 -11.59
N LYS A 31 6.16 -4.78 -11.74
CA LYS A 31 7.07 -5.69 -12.45
C LYS A 31 7.37 -6.96 -11.66
N LEU A 32 7.55 -6.85 -10.35
CA LEU A 32 7.82 -8.00 -9.48
C LEU A 32 6.59 -8.88 -9.26
N SER A 33 5.38 -8.30 -9.27
CA SER A 33 4.14 -9.08 -9.22
C SER A 33 3.80 -9.80 -10.53
N GLY A 34 4.50 -9.49 -11.64
CA GLY A 34 4.40 -10.23 -12.91
C GLY A 34 2.95 -10.44 -13.39
N ASP A 35 2.63 -11.67 -13.82
CA ASP A 35 1.28 -12.05 -14.26
C ASP A 35 0.29 -12.22 -13.09
N ILE A 36 0.77 -12.28 -11.83
CA ILE A 36 -0.07 -12.44 -10.63
C ILE A 36 -1.01 -11.26 -10.46
N ALA A 37 -0.58 -10.06 -10.87
CA ALA A 37 -1.40 -8.85 -10.84
C ALA A 37 -2.67 -8.94 -11.71
N ASN A 38 -2.64 -9.77 -12.77
CA ASN A 38 -3.76 -9.99 -13.68
C ASN A 38 -4.55 -11.28 -13.38
N MET A 39 -4.14 -12.07 -12.39
CA MET A 39 -4.79 -13.32 -12.04
C MET A 39 -6.08 -13.10 -11.24
N SER A 40 -7.08 -13.95 -11.49
CA SER A 40 -8.27 -14.02 -10.64
C SER A 40 -7.92 -14.56 -9.26
N PHE A 41 -8.71 -14.24 -8.23
CA PHE A 41 -8.47 -14.73 -6.86
C PHE A 41 -8.40 -16.27 -6.76
N ILE A 42 -9.25 -16.98 -7.51
CA ILE A 42 -9.27 -18.45 -7.52
C ILE A 42 -7.98 -18.99 -8.14
N THR A 43 -7.53 -18.38 -9.25
CA THR A 43 -6.25 -18.71 -9.89
C THR A 43 -5.07 -18.37 -8.97
N PHE A 44 -5.13 -17.24 -8.26
CA PHE A 44 -4.11 -16.85 -7.28
C PHE A 44 -3.96 -17.89 -6.16
N ILE A 45 -5.06 -18.42 -5.63
CA ILE A 45 -5.01 -19.49 -4.64
C ILE A 45 -4.48 -20.78 -5.26
N MET A 46 -5.03 -21.23 -6.38
CA MET A 46 -4.68 -22.53 -6.96
C MET A 46 -3.25 -22.57 -7.51
N ASP A 47 -2.85 -21.56 -8.29
CA ASP A 47 -1.52 -21.48 -8.90
C ASP A 47 -0.48 -20.88 -7.96
N GLY A 48 -0.88 -20.07 -6.98
CA GLY A 48 0.04 -19.54 -5.96
C GLY A 48 0.73 -20.64 -5.17
N TYR A 49 0.03 -21.74 -4.87
CA TYR A 49 0.65 -22.93 -4.26
C TYR A 49 1.55 -23.70 -5.24
N GLY A 50 1.16 -23.83 -6.51
CA GLY A 50 1.98 -24.52 -7.53
C GLY A 50 3.27 -23.76 -7.92
N LEU A 51 3.24 -22.43 -7.88
CA LEU A 51 4.40 -21.56 -8.09
C LEU A 51 5.38 -21.58 -6.91
N MET A 52 4.90 -21.80 -5.69
CA MET A 52 5.78 -21.98 -4.51
C MET A 52 6.58 -23.28 -4.56
N ASP A 53 6.03 -24.35 -5.14
CA ASP A 53 6.64 -25.68 -5.11
C ASP A 53 7.69 -25.88 -6.23
N SER A 54 7.64 -25.05 -7.28
CA SER A 54 8.46 -25.22 -8.50
C SER A 54 9.73 -24.37 -8.56
N ASN A 55 9.84 -23.29 -7.76
CA ASN A 55 11.05 -22.47 -7.67
C ASN A 55 11.27 -21.92 -6.24
N PRO A 56 12.02 -22.63 -5.38
CA PRO A 56 12.24 -22.21 -3.99
C PRO A 56 13.01 -20.88 -3.84
N GLU A 57 13.73 -20.44 -4.88
CA GLU A 57 14.45 -19.17 -4.88
C GLU A 57 13.57 -17.95 -5.24
N VAL A 58 12.38 -18.19 -5.79
CA VAL A 58 11.40 -17.16 -6.21
C VAL A 58 10.22 -17.21 -5.23
N GLY A 59 10.52 -17.00 -3.95
CA GLY A 59 9.58 -17.27 -2.85
C GLY A 59 8.40 -16.29 -2.74
N PHE A 60 7.41 -16.66 -1.91
CA PHE A 60 6.26 -15.82 -1.51
C PHE A 60 6.66 -14.37 -1.18
N PHE A 61 7.84 -14.19 -0.59
CA PHE A 61 8.36 -12.87 -0.26
C PHE A 61 8.62 -12.00 -1.50
N SER A 62 9.32 -12.47 -2.53
CA SER A 62 9.73 -11.62 -3.66
C SER A 62 8.59 -11.29 -4.63
N ASN A 63 7.62 -12.21 -4.78
CA ASN A 63 6.57 -12.08 -5.82
C ASN A 63 5.25 -11.56 -5.27
N ILE A 64 5.03 -11.64 -3.96
CA ILE A 64 3.75 -11.31 -3.34
C ILE A 64 3.94 -10.27 -2.23
N LEU A 65 4.71 -10.58 -1.19
CA LEU A 65 4.83 -9.68 -0.03
C LEU A 65 5.59 -8.39 -0.35
N LEU A 66 6.74 -8.49 -1.01
CA LEU A 66 7.57 -7.33 -1.35
C LEU A 66 6.85 -6.38 -2.32
N PRO A 67 6.22 -6.83 -3.43
CA PRO A 67 5.39 -5.99 -4.28
C PRO A 67 4.26 -5.31 -3.52
N PHE A 68 3.59 -6.05 -2.62
CA PHE A 68 2.53 -5.49 -1.78
C PHE A 68 3.04 -4.36 -0.89
N VAL A 69 4.16 -4.55 -0.17
CA VAL A 69 4.73 -3.53 0.71
C VAL A 69 5.18 -2.30 -0.10
N MET A 70 5.84 -2.51 -1.23
CA MET A 70 6.29 -1.42 -2.11
C MET A 70 5.09 -0.62 -2.64
N TYR A 71 4.04 -1.30 -3.05
CA TYR A 71 2.81 -0.68 -3.55
C TYR A 71 2.06 0.08 -2.43
N PHE A 72 1.95 -0.52 -1.25
CA PHE A 72 1.35 0.12 -0.07
C PHE A 72 2.10 1.40 0.32
N LEU A 73 3.44 1.34 0.38
CA LEU A 73 4.27 2.50 0.66
C LEU A 73 4.11 3.60 -0.39
N SER A 74 4.09 3.23 -1.68
CA SER A 74 3.83 4.18 -2.77
C SER A 74 2.50 4.91 -2.59
N CYS A 75 1.43 4.16 -2.30
CA CYS A 75 0.11 4.73 -2.07
C CYS A 75 0.05 5.62 -0.82
N ALA A 76 0.67 5.18 0.28
CA ALA A 76 0.72 5.92 1.53
C ALA A 76 1.50 7.25 1.36
N LEU A 77 2.62 7.23 0.63
CA LEU A 77 3.42 8.42 0.35
C LEU A 77 2.65 9.42 -0.53
N LEU A 78 2.01 8.95 -1.61
CA LEU A 78 1.21 9.80 -2.50
C LEU A 78 -0.01 10.41 -1.79
N LEU A 79 -0.67 9.64 -0.93
CA LEU A 79 -1.77 10.14 -0.13
C LEU A 79 -1.30 11.17 0.89
N TRP A 80 -0.20 10.89 1.61
CA TRP A 80 0.36 11.80 2.59
C TRP A 80 0.75 13.14 1.94
N ILE A 81 1.55 13.10 0.87
CA ILE A 81 2.00 14.33 0.20
C ILE A 81 0.82 15.11 -0.39
N GLY A 82 -0.19 14.41 -0.96
CA GLY A 82 -1.40 15.04 -1.49
C GLY A 82 -2.18 15.80 -0.41
N ILE A 83 -2.39 15.17 0.75
CA ILE A 83 -3.05 15.81 1.91
C ILE A 83 -2.20 16.99 2.41
N CYS A 84 -0.89 16.82 2.56
CA CYS A 84 -0.01 17.90 3.02
C CYS A 84 -0.03 19.10 2.09
N ASN A 85 -0.01 18.89 0.77
CA ASN A 85 -0.08 19.97 -0.21
C ASN A 85 -1.42 20.73 -0.17
N LEU A 86 -2.53 20.02 0.03
CA LEU A 86 -3.84 20.66 0.17
C LEU A 86 -4.00 21.42 1.49
N VAL A 87 -3.51 20.87 2.60
CA VAL A 87 -3.64 21.52 3.91
C VAL A 87 -2.74 22.75 4.02
N THR A 88 -1.53 22.69 3.43
CA THR A 88 -0.54 23.78 3.52
C THR A 88 -0.67 24.81 2.40
N CYS A 89 -1.64 24.66 1.48
CA CYS A 89 -1.81 25.60 0.38
C CYS A 89 -2.12 27.02 0.88
N ASN A 90 -2.87 27.15 1.98
CA ASN A 90 -3.26 28.44 2.55
C ASN A 90 -2.18 29.11 3.42
N ASP A 91 -1.07 28.42 3.68
CA ASP A 91 0.03 28.95 4.51
C ASP A 91 1.03 29.80 3.70
N GLU A 92 0.95 29.77 2.37
CA GLU A 92 1.83 30.51 1.46
C GLU A 92 1.33 31.95 1.24
N ARG A 93 2.24 32.92 1.31
CA ARG A 93 1.91 34.34 1.03
C ARG A 93 1.81 34.63 -0.47
N ASP A 94 2.45 33.82 -1.31
CA ASP A 94 2.45 34.00 -2.75
C ASP A 94 1.32 33.18 -3.40
N LYS A 95 0.41 33.88 -4.08
CA LYS A 95 -0.73 33.27 -4.79
C LYS A 95 -0.29 32.24 -5.84
N SER A 96 0.87 32.43 -6.47
CA SER A 96 1.39 31.46 -7.44
C SER A 96 1.74 30.12 -6.79
N ASN A 97 2.36 30.16 -5.61
CA ASN A 97 2.71 28.95 -4.84
C ASN A 97 1.47 28.24 -4.31
N VAL A 98 0.44 28.99 -3.90
CA VAL A 98 -0.84 28.44 -3.46
C VAL A 98 -1.48 27.60 -4.58
N VAL A 99 -1.56 28.17 -5.79
CA VAL A 99 -2.15 27.49 -6.96
C VAL A 99 -1.33 26.25 -7.33
N LEU A 100 0.00 26.37 -7.33
CA LEU A 100 0.88 25.25 -7.63
C LEU A 100 0.71 24.09 -6.62
N LYS A 101 0.68 24.37 -5.32
CA LYS A 101 0.46 23.35 -4.27
C LYS A 101 -0.93 22.71 -4.38
N ALA A 102 -1.96 23.49 -4.70
CA ALA A 102 -3.30 22.97 -4.90
C ALA A 102 -3.36 22.01 -6.10
N ILE A 103 -2.75 22.38 -7.23
CA ILE A 103 -2.67 21.53 -8.43
C ILE A 103 -1.88 20.25 -8.13
N LEU A 104 -0.72 20.38 -7.46
CA LEU A 104 0.11 19.24 -7.08
C LEU A 104 -0.62 18.28 -6.15
N GLY A 105 -1.27 18.80 -5.10
CA GLY A 105 -2.06 17.99 -4.17
C GLY A 105 -3.19 17.25 -4.87
N TYR A 106 -3.91 17.93 -5.77
CA TYR A 106 -4.97 17.32 -6.56
C TYR A 106 -4.45 16.23 -7.51
N LEU A 107 -3.36 16.49 -8.22
CA LEU A 107 -2.72 15.51 -9.11
C LEU A 107 -2.25 14.27 -8.33
N GLN A 108 -1.67 14.47 -7.14
CA GLN A 108 -1.21 13.38 -6.27
C GLN A 108 -2.38 12.51 -5.78
N LEU A 109 -3.51 13.11 -5.43
CA LEU A 109 -4.72 12.36 -5.07
C LEU A 109 -5.30 11.59 -6.28
N ILE A 110 -5.28 12.18 -7.47
CA ILE A 110 -5.67 11.47 -8.70
C ILE A 110 -4.75 10.28 -8.95
N MET A 111 -3.43 10.48 -8.84
CA MET A 111 -2.45 9.40 -9.04
C MET A 111 -2.61 8.28 -8.02
N PHE A 112 -2.86 8.63 -6.76
CA PHE A 112 -3.23 7.67 -5.71
C PHE A 112 -4.49 6.89 -6.09
N GLY A 113 -5.54 7.57 -6.53
CA GLY A 113 -6.79 6.93 -6.99
C GLY A 113 -6.58 6.01 -8.19
N MET A 114 -5.78 6.44 -9.18
CA MET A 114 -5.43 5.63 -10.35
C MET A 114 -4.64 4.38 -9.96
N LEU A 115 -3.65 4.52 -9.08
CA LEU A 115 -2.90 3.38 -8.55
C LEU A 115 -3.87 2.42 -7.86
N LEU A 116 -4.72 2.91 -6.97
CA LEU A 116 -5.73 2.11 -6.27
C LEU A 116 -6.67 1.37 -7.22
N VAL A 117 -7.04 1.95 -8.36
CA VAL A 117 -7.90 1.26 -9.34
C VAL A 117 -7.11 0.22 -10.14
N MET A 118 -5.93 0.58 -10.64
CA MET A 118 -5.13 -0.29 -11.52
C MET A 118 -4.55 -1.51 -10.80
N SER A 119 -4.22 -1.38 -9.52
CA SER A 119 -3.59 -2.45 -8.73
C SER A 119 -4.40 -2.81 -7.47
N GLY A 120 -5.62 -2.27 -7.32
CA GLY A 120 -6.50 -2.49 -6.18
C GLY A 120 -6.94 -3.93 -6.00
N THR A 121 -6.94 -4.74 -7.06
CA THR A 121 -7.20 -6.18 -7.00
C THR A 121 -6.16 -6.90 -6.14
N LEU A 122 -4.88 -6.66 -6.37
CA LEU A 122 -3.78 -7.22 -5.57
C LEU A 122 -3.86 -6.76 -4.11
N PHE A 123 -4.11 -5.46 -3.91
CA PHE A 123 -4.28 -4.89 -2.58
C PHE A 123 -5.49 -5.52 -1.84
N ALA A 124 -6.62 -5.68 -2.53
CA ALA A 124 -7.83 -6.27 -1.97
C ALA A 124 -7.64 -7.76 -1.61
N TYR A 125 -6.99 -8.54 -2.48
CA TYR A 125 -6.69 -9.95 -2.20
C TYR A 125 -5.79 -10.11 -0.97
N PHE A 126 -4.79 -9.25 -0.83
CA PHE A 126 -3.87 -9.32 0.31
C PHE A 126 -4.53 -8.85 1.60
N MET A 127 -5.34 -7.78 1.56
CA MET A 127 -6.12 -7.33 2.71
C MET A 127 -7.13 -8.38 3.16
N LEU A 128 -7.78 -9.09 2.22
CA LEU A 128 -8.67 -10.20 2.52
C LEU A 128 -7.93 -11.36 3.20
N LEU A 129 -6.73 -11.70 2.72
CA LEU A 129 -5.88 -12.73 3.31
C LEU A 129 -5.44 -12.36 4.73
N ILE A 130 -4.98 -11.12 4.95
CA ILE A 130 -4.65 -10.60 6.29
C ILE A 130 -5.86 -10.66 7.21
N PHE A 131 -7.02 -10.20 6.74
CA PHE A 131 -8.26 -10.16 7.53
C PHE A 131 -8.71 -11.58 7.92
N THR A 132 -8.61 -12.52 6.98
CA THR A 132 -8.89 -13.94 7.21
C THR A 132 -7.93 -14.54 8.24
N ALA A 133 -6.63 -14.26 8.12
CA ALA A 133 -5.63 -14.71 9.08
C ALA A 133 -5.90 -14.17 10.48
N LEU A 134 -6.23 -12.87 10.62
CA LEU A 134 -6.60 -12.25 11.89
C LEU A 134 -7.83 -12.91 12.52
N ILE A 135 -8.89 -13.15 11.73
CA ILE A 135 -10.09 -13.84 12.22
C ILE A 135 -9.73 -15.25 12.71
N LEU A 136 -8.94 -16.01 11.94
CA LEU A 136 -8.52 -17.35 12.33
C LEU A 136 -7.68 -17.35 13.61
N THR A 137 -6.75 -16.41 13.76
CA THR A 137 -5.97 -16.26 15.00
C THR A 137 -6.87 -15.93 16.19
N LEU A 138 -7.85 -15.04 16.03
CA LEU A 138 -8.82 -14.72 17.10
C LEU A 138 -9.68 -15.93 17.50
N ILE A 139 -10.12 -16.73 16.52
CA ILE A 139 -10.88 -17.95 16.78
C ILE A 139 -10.03 -18.98 17.52
N LEU A 140 -8.77 -19.16 17.10
CA LEU A 140 -7.85 -20.10 17.76
C LEU A 140 -7.52 -19.67 19.19
N ASP A 141 -7.30 -18.38 19.41
CA ASP A 141 -7.07 -17.81 20.74
C ASP A 141 -8.32 -17.98 21.64
N TYR A 142 -9.50 -17.71 21.10
CA TYR A 142 -10.76 -17.96 21.79
C TYR A 142 -10.96 -19.45 22.13
N ALA A 143 -10.71 -20.35 21.19
CA ALA A 143 -10.84 -21.80 21.41
C ALA A 143 -9.81 -22.32 22.44
N ALA A 144 -8.57 -21.79 22.42
CA ALA A 144 -7.56 -22.09 23.42
C ALA A 144 -8.01 -21.66 24.82
N SER A 145 -8.53 -20.43 24.94
CA SER A 145 -9.05 -19.90 26.22
C SER A 145 -10.21 -20.72 26.79
N TYR A 146 -11.06 -21.30 25.93
CA TYR A 146 -12.17 -22.15 26.34
C TYR A 146 -11.70 -23.52 26.87
N THR A 147 -10.66 -24.07 26.25
CA THR A 147 -10.05 -25.35 26.64
C THR A 147 -9.38 -25.25 28.02
N ASP A 148 -8.82 -24.10 28.36
CA ASP A 148 -8.22 -23.84 29.68
C ASP A 148 -9.27 -23.69 30.79
N MET A 149 -10.45 -23.14 30.48
CA MET A 149 -11.57 -23.08 31.43
C MET A 149 -12.11 -24.48 31.76
N GLU A 150 -12.26 -25.35 30.75
CA GLU A 150 -12.76 -26.73 30.94
C GLU A 150 -11.80 -27.59 31.77
N LYS A 151 -10.48 -27.41 31.65
CA LYS A 151 -9.48 -28.13 32.48
C LYS A 151 -9.41 -27.64 33.94
N SER A 152 -9.97 -26.47 34.24
CA SER A 152 -9.95 -25.87 35.58
C SER A 152 -11.19 -26.18 36.42
N THR A 153 -12.17 -26.89 35.84
CA THR A 153 -13.44 -27.31 36.48
C THR A 153 -13.39 -28.78 36.83
#